data_AF-A0AAV0MPJ5-F1
#
_entry.id   AF-A0AAV0MPJ5-F1
#
_cell.length_a   1.000
_cell.length_b   1.000
_cell.length_c   1.000
_cell.angle_alpha   90.00
_cell.angle_beta   90.00
_cell.angle_gamma   90.00
#
_symmetry.space_group_name_H-M   'P 1'
#
loop_
_entity.id
_entity.type
_entity.pdbx_description
1 polymer ?
#
loop_
_entity_poly.entity_id
_entity_poly.type
_entity_poly.pdbx_seq_one_letter_code
_entity_poly.pdbx_strand_id
1 'polypeptide(L)'
;MARPAIQRASAAAAAAAAMNVIAAFAGFLVACLVAFTLQVFFTSPISPDALHLPSLSGPQPNNELQKVSKIGEGVIDGPEDLFVDKDGVLYTVTRDGWIKRMRIHGDGSFENWMRIDSSAGLGITPSKDGGVLIADAELGLLKVTDEDGPTVLASHINGAEIR
;
A
#
# COMPACT_ATOMS: atom_id res chain seq x y z
N MET A 1 48.26 56.36 6.69
CA MET A 1 46.89 56.17 6.18
C MET A 1 46.94 55.35 4.89
N ALA A 2 46.69 54.03 4.93
CA ALA A 2 46.61 53.17 3.72
C ALA A 2 45.85 51.83 3.95
N ARG A 3 44.92 51.77 4.91
CA ARG A 3 44.19 50.54 5.29
C ARG A 3 42.79 50.29 4.68
N PRO A 4 42.04 51.27 4.13
CA PRO A 4 40.65 51.00 3.70
C PRO A 4 40.53 50.28 2.35
N ALA A 5 41.51 50.40 1.44
CA ALA A 5 41.44 49.78 0.10
C ALA A 5 41.70 48.27 0.12
N ILE A 6 42.69 47.82 0.92
CA ILE A 6 43.07 46.41 1.05
C ILE A 6 41.94 45.59 1.71
N GLN A 7 41.27 46.18 2.71
CA GLN A 7 40.16 45.53 3.42
C GLN A 7 38.90 45.37 2.53
N ARG A 8 38.66 46.33 1.61
CA ARG A 8 37.59 46.24 0.61
C ARG A 8 37.86 45.19 -0.48
N ALA A 9 39.11 45.06 -0.92
CA ALA A 9 39.51 44.05 -1.89
C ALA A 9 39.38 42.61 -1.34
N SER A 10 39.75 42.40 -0.06
CA SER A 10 39.61 41.10 0.62
C SER A 10 38.14 40.68 0.79
N ALA A 11 37.26 41.61 1.15
CA ALA A 11 35.82 41.35 1.28
C ALA A 11 35.15 41.03 -0.08
N ALA A 12 35.56 41.69 -1.16
CA ALA A 12 35.06 41.43 -2.51
C ALA A 12 35.48 40.04 -3.03
N ALA A 13 36.72 39.61 -2.73
CA ALA A 13 37.20 38.27 -3.09
C ALA A 13 36.45 37.15 -2.33
N ALA A 14 36.17 37.35 -1.04
CA ALA A 14 35.38 36.42 -0.24
C ALA A 14 33.92 36.30 -0.74
N ALA A 15 33.31 37.42 -1.14
CA ALA A 15 31.96 37.43 -1.72
C ALA A 15 31.91 36.71 -3.08
N ALA A 16 32.93 36.87 -3.93
CA ALA A 16 33.05 36.15 -5.20
C ALA A 16 33.25 34.64 -5.00
N ALA A 17 34.05 34.23 -4.03
CA ALA A 17 34.23 32.82 -3.67
C ALA A 17 32.94 32.19 -3.13
N ALA A 18 32.19 32.91 -2.27
CA ALA A 18 30.89 32.46 -1.79
C ALA A 18 29.87 32.31 -2.95
N MET A 19 29.85 33.26 -3.89
CA MET A 19 29.01 33.18 -5.09
C MET A 19 29.32 31.95 -5.96
N ASN A 20 30.60 31.62 -6.12
CA ASN A 20 31.04 30.43 -6.86
C ASN A 20 30.63 29.12 -6.15
N VAL A 21 30.70 29.06 -4.82
CA VAL A 21 30.24 27.90 -4.04
C VAL A 21 28.73 27.73 -4.14
N ILE A 22 27.96 28.83 -4.06
CA ILE A 22 26.51 28.82 -4.25
C ILE A 22 26.16 28.33 -5.66
N ALA A 23 26.85 28.82 -6.69
CA ALA A 23 26.64 28.40 -8.07
C ALA A 23 26.97 26.91 -8.30
N ALA A 24 28.06 26.41 -7.71
CA ALA A 24 28.42 25.00 -7.78
C ALA A 24 27.38 24.10 -7.09
N PHE A 25 26.89 24.51 -5.91
CA PHE A 25 25.85 23.79 -5.18
C PHE A 25 24.51 23.80 -5.95
N ALA A 26 24.12 24.94 -6.51
CA ALA A 26 22.93 25.04 -7.35
C ALA A 26 23.05 24.14 -8.60
N GLY A 27 24.22 24.14 -9.26
CA GLY A 27 24.49 23.26 -10.40
C GLY A 27 24.40 21.78 -10.04
N PHE A 28 24.94 21.39 -8.87
CA PHE A 28 24.81 20.03 -8.36
C PHE A 28 23.35 19.63 -8.11
N LEU A 29 22.54 20.48 -7.48
CA LEU A 29 21.12 20.21 -7.25
C LEU A 29 20.34 20.06 -8.56
N VAL A 30 20.62 20.91 -9.56
CA VAL A 30 20.01 20.78 -10.89
C VAL A 30 20.41 19.46 -11.56
N ALA A 31 21.69 19.08 -11.47
CA ALA A 31 22.15 17.79 -12.02
C ALA A 31 21.46 16.60 -11.32
N CYS A 32 21.32 16.62 -10.00
CA CYS A 32 20.56 15.61 -9.26
C CYS A 32 19.09 15.55 -9.69
N LEU A 33 18.43 16.70 -9.85
CA LEU A 33 17.04 16.76 -10.31
C LEU A 33 16.90 16.16 -11.72
N VAL A 34 17.80 16.52 -12.64
CA VAL A 34 17.80 15.97 -14.01
C VAL A 34 18.08 14.47 -14.01
N ALA A 35 19.03 13.99 -13.21
CA ALA A 35 19.31 12.57 -13.10
C ALA A 35 18.08 11.80 -12.56
N PHE A 36 17.41 12.36 -11.55
CA PHE A 36 16.20 11.77 -10.97
C PHE A 36 15.04 11.75 -11.97
N THR A 37 14.80 12.84 -12.72
CA THR A 37 13.75 12.85 -13.73
C THR A 37 14.04 11.84 -14.83
N LEU A 38 15.26 11.76 -15.35
CA LEU A 38 15.65 10.76 -16.33
C LEU A 38 15.46 9.33 -15.78
N GLN A 39 15.85 9.07 -14.53
CA GLN A 39 15.65 7.77 -13.90
C GLN A 39 14.16 7.38 -13.88
N VAL A 40 13.28 8.30 -13.50
CA VAL A 40 11.83 8.06 -13.47
C VAL A 40 11.28 7.81 -14.88
N PHE A 41 11.65 8.64 -15.87
CA PHE A 41 11.13 8.52 -17.24
C PHE A 41 11.61 7.27 -17.98
N PHE A 42 12.86 6.84 -17.78
CA PHE A 42 13.44 5.71 -18.51
C PHE A 42 13.32 4.37 -17.78
N THR A 43 13.21 4.36 -16.44
CA THR A 43 13.13 3.13 -15.65
C THR A 43 11.71 2.79 -15.19
N SER A 44 10.75 3.72 -15.29
CA SER A 44 9.37 3.41 -14.92
C SER A 44 8.79 2.33 -15.85
N PRO A 45 8.30 1.20 -15.31
CA PRO A 45 7.69 0.13 -16.11
C PRO A 45 6.31 0.50 -16.67
N ILE A 46 5.76 1.64 -16.23
CA ILE A 46 4.46 2.16 -16.64
C ILE A 46 4.60 3.57 -17.22
N SER A 47 3.81 3.90 -18.24
CA SER A 47 3.70 5.25 -18.79
C SER A 47 2.87 6.13 -17.84
N PRO A 48 3.41 7.26 -17.35
CA PRO A 48 2.65 8.16 -16.50
C PRO A 48 1.68 8.98 -17.35
N ASP A 49 0.47 8.47 -17.56
CA ASP A 49 -0.61 9.23 -18.16
C ASP A 49 -1.24 10.18 -17.13
N ALA A 50 -1.55 11.41 -17.57
CA ALA A 50 -2.24 12.37 -16.73
C ALA A 50 -3.65 11.87 -16.41
N LEU A 51 -4.00 11.78 -15.12
CA LEU A 51 -5.34 11.43 -14.70
C LEU A 51 -6.32 12.53 -15.14
N HIS A 52 -7.04 12.29 -16.24
CA HIS A 52 -8.11 13.17 -16.69
C HIS A 52 -9.37 12.91 -15.87
N LEU A 53 -9.52 13.66 -14.78
CA LEU A 53 -10.75 13.65 -14.01
C LEU A 53 -11.86 14.35 -14.83
N PRO A 54 -13.06 13.78 -14.92
CA PRO A 54 -14.20 14.47 -15.53
C PRO A 54 -14.49 15.78 -14.77
N SER A 55 -15.02 16.78 -15.48
CA SER A 55 -15.43 18.05 -14.84
C SER A 55 -16.40 17.78 -13.70
N LEU A 56 -16.17 18.39 -12.53
CA LEU A 56 -17.00 18.28 -11.32
C LEU A 56 -18.41 18.89 -11.45
N SER A 57 -18.93 19.05 -12.66
CA SER A 57 -20.36 19.09 -12.99
C SER A 57 -20.98 17.70 -12.69
N GLY A 58 -20.76 17.21 -11.47
CA GLY A 58 -20.99 15.83 -11.08
C GLY A 58 -22.46 15.51 -10.86
N PRO A 59 -22.82 14.23 -10.75
CA PRO A 59 -24.16 13.80 -10.38
C PRO A 59 -24.59 14.44 -9.05
N GLN A 60 -25.89 14.65 -8.88
CA GLN A 60 -26.51 15.07 -7.62
C GLN A 60 -25.97 14.22 -6.44
N PRO A 61 -25.83 14.77 -5.22
CA PRO A 61 -25.33 14.03 -4.07
C PRO A 61 -26.10 12.71 -3.89
N ASN A 62 -25.37 11.58 -3.90
CA ASN A 62 -25.90 10.25 -3.68
C ASN A 62 -25.80 9.90 -2.19
N ASN A 63 -26.94 9.76 -1.53
CA ASN A 63 -27.03 9.42 -0.11
C ASN A 63 -27.35 7.94 0.16
N GLU A 64 -27.32 7.06 -0.85
CA GLU A 64 -27.65 5.63 -0.68
C GLU A 64 -26.74 4.94 0.36
N LEU A 65 -25.46 5.30 0.42
CA LEU A 65 -24.51 4.76 1.42
C LEU A 65 -24.80 5.23 2.85
N GLN A 66 -25.62 6.27 3.06
CA GLN A 66 -26.04 6.66 4.41
C GLN A 66 -27.12 5.72 4.99
N LYS A 67 -27.71 4.87 4.15
CA LYS A 67 -28.76 3.92 4.54
C LYS A 67 -28.19 2.55 4.96
N VAL A 68 -26.89 2.32 4.79
CA VAL A 68 -26.24 1.04 5.10
C VAL A 68 -25.70 1.04 6.52
N SER A 69 -25.77 -0.12 7.18
CA SER A 69 -25.15 -0.32 8.49
C SER A 69 -23.72 -0.79 8.31
N LYS A 70 -22.81 -0.28 9.15
CA LYS A 70 -21.45 -0.82 9.25
C LYS A 70 -21.46 -2.10 10.06
N ILE A 71 -20.70 -3.09 9.61
CA ILE A 71 -20.53 -4.38 10.28
C ILE A 71 -19.04 -4.54 10.59
N GLY A 72 -18.70 -4.99 11.80
CA GLY A 72 -17.31 -5.21 12.19
C GLY A 72 -16.49 -3.96 12.52
N GLU A 73 -17.10 -2.77 12.58
CA GLU A 73 -16.41 -1.52 12.93
C GLU A 73 -15.79 -1.62 14.32
N GLY A 74 -14.47 -1.39 14.41
CA GLY A 74 -13.70 -1.50 15.65
C GLY A 74 -13.41 -2.94 16.12
N VAL A 75 -13.90 -3.96 15.40
CA VAL A 75 -13.71 -5.38 15.74
C VAL A 75 -12.82 -6.09 14.72
N ILE A 76 -12.95 -5.74 13.44
CA ILE A 76 -12.21 -6.32 12.32
C ILE A 76 -11.12 -5.33 11.89
N ASP A 77 -9.86 -5.76 11.94
CA ASP A 77 -8.73 -4.92 11.55
C ASP A 77 -8.32 -5.17 10.09
N GLY A 78 -8.41 -4.13 9.26
CA GLY A 78 -7.97 -4.10 7.86
C GLY A 78 -8.42 -5.28 7.00
N PRO A 79 -9.72 -5.63 6.93
CA PRO A 79 -10.18 -6.65 6.00
C PRO A 79 -10.04 -6.16 4.54
N GLU A 80 -9.49 -6.99 3.66
CA GLU A 80 -9.32 -6.67 2.23
C GLU A 80 -10.36 -7.37 1.34
N ASP A 81 -10.69 -8.64 1.64
CA ASP A 81 -11.65 -9.46 0.87
C ASP A 81 -12.50 -10.33 1.81
N LEU A 82 -13.70 -10.71 1.34
CA LEU A 82 -14.63 -11.56 2.08
C LEU A 82 -15.46 -12.43 1.15
N PHE A 83 -15.96 -13.54 1.69
CA PHE A 83 -17.00 -14.32 1.05
C PHE A 83 -18.07 -14.76 2.05
N VAL A 84 -19.23 -15.12 1.53
CA VAL A 84 -20.34 -15.69 2.31
C VAL A 84 -20.59 -17.10 1.82
N ASP A 85 -20.56 -18.07 2.73
CA ASP A 85 -20.85 -19.46 2.39
C ASP A 85 -22.35 -19.73 2.21
N LYS A 86 -22.68 -20.95 1.77
CA LYS A 86 -24.06 -21.40 1.57
C LYS A 86 -24.91 -21.41 2.86
N ASP A 87 -24.28 -21.40 4.03
CA ASP A 87 -24.93 -21.46 5.34
C ASP A 87 -25.10 -20.06 5.95
N GLY A 88 -24.72 -19.01 5.21
CA GLY A 88 -24.85 -17.61 5.63
C GLY A 88 -23.76 -17.17 6.61
N VAL A 89 -22.61 -17.83 6.60
CA VAL A 89 -21.43 -17.43 7.37
C VAL A 89 -20.50 -16.63 6.47
N LEU A 90 -20.19 -15.41 6.90
CA LEU A 90 -19.22 -14.52 6.29
C LEU A 90 -17.83 -14.86 6.81
N TYR A 91 -16.82 -14.88 5.94
CA TYR A 91 -15.41 -15.06 6.29
C TYR A 91 -14.59 -13.91 5.70
N THR A 92 -13.60 -13.44 6.46
CA THR A 92 -12.65 -12.41 6.03
C THR A 92 -11.28 -12.69 6.65
N VAL A 93 -10.22 -12.33 5.93
CA VAL A 93 -8.85 -12.29 6.49
C VAL A 93 -8.61 -10.90 7.07
N THR A 94 -7.89 -10.81 8.17
CA THR A 94 -7.61 -9.56 8.89
C THR A 94 -6.13 -9.39 9.18
N ARG A 95 -5.71 -8.13 9.34
CA ARG A 95 -4.31 -7.75 9.58
C ARG A 95 -3.75 -8.22 10.92
N ASP A 96 -4.60 -8.62 11.85
CA ASP A 96 -4.21 -9.25 13.11
C ASP A 96 -3.86 -10.76 12.96
N GLY A 97 -3.82 -11.28 11.72
CA GLY A 97 -3.40 -12.65 11.41
C GLY A 97 -4.48 -13.69 11.53
N TRP A 98 -5.74 -13.28 11.66
CA TRP A 98 -6.88 -14.18 11.78
C TRP A 98 -7.71 -14.24 10.50
N ILE A 99 -8.32 -15.39 10.27
CA ILE A 99 -9.54 -15.52 9.51
C ILE A 99 -10.67 -15.39 10.53
N LYS A 100 -11.46 -14.33 10.40
CA LYS A 100 -12.62 -14.10 11.25
C LYS A 100 -13.89 -14.48 10.50
N ARG A 101 -14.88 -14.98 11.22
CA ARG A 101 -16.18 -15.31 10.63
C ARG A 101 -17.36 -14.81 11.46
N MET A 102 -18.50 -14.56 10.81
CA MET A 102 -19.73 -14.06 11.43
C MET A 102 -20.95 -14.64 10.72
N ARG A 103 -21.96 -15.06 11.48
CA ARG A 103 -23.26 -15.45 10.92
C ARG A 103 -24.10 -14.21 10.59
N ILE A 104 -24.47 -14.02 9.32
CA ILE A 104 -25.16 -12.81 8.84
C ILE A 104 -26.53 -12.60 9.50
N HIS A 105 -27.24 -13.70 9.78
CA HIS A 105 -28.52 -13.67 10.50
C HIS A 105 -28.37 -14.03 11.98
N GLY A 106 -27.16 -13.89 12.53
CA GLY A 106 -26.84 -14.11 13.93
C GLY A 106 -26.90 -12.84 14.77
N ASP A 107 -26.17 -12.85 15.88
CA ASP A 107 -26.02 -11.71 16.80
C ASP A 107 -25.04 -10.63 16.31
N GLY A 108 -24.44 -10.82 15.11
CA GLY A 108 -23.46 -9.91 14.54
C GLY A 108 -22.07 -10.01 15.14
N SER A 109 -21.80 -11.04 15.96
CA SER A 109 -20.48 -11.25 16.56
C SER A 109 -19.50 -11.92 15.59
N PHE A 110 -18.26 -11.44 15.61
CA PHE A 110 -17.15 -12.07 14.88
C PHE A 110 -16.41 -13.02 15.81
N GLU A 111 -16.16 -14.23 15.32
CA GLU A 111 -15.29 -15.20 15.98
C GLU A 111 -13.96 -15.34 15.22
N ASN A 112 -12.89 -15.55 15.97
CA ASN A 112 -11.59 -15.93 15.45
C ASN A 112 -11.64 -17.41 15.07
N TRP A 113 -11.76 -17.72 13.78
CA TRP A 113 -11.90 -19.10 13.31
C TRP A 113 -10.55 -19.79 13.18
N MET A 114 -9.62 -19.19 12.42
CA MET A 114 -8.32 -19.79 12.10
C MET A 114 -7.24 -18.74 12.06
N ARG A 115 -6.02 -19.10 12.48
CA ARG A 115 -4.88 -18.19 12.50
C ARG A 115 -3.92 -18.55 11.37
N ILE A 116 -3.54 -17.55 10.58
CA ILE A 116 -2.59 -17.69 9.45
C ILE A 116 -1.23 -17.06 9.75
N ASP A 117 -1.09 -16.33 10.86
CA ASP A 117 0.15 -15.66 11.29
C ASP A 117 0.78 -14.73 10.23
N SER A 118 -0.07 -14.05 9.45
CA SER A 118 0.33 -13.01 8.50
C SER A 118 -0.67 -11.86 8.50
N SER A 119 -0.18 -10.62 8.40
CA SER A 119 -1.00 -9.42 8.26
C SER A 119 -1.26 -9.03 6.80
N ALA A 120 -0.75 -9.81 5.85
CA ALA A 120 -0.67 -9.49 4.43
C ALA A 120 -1.68 -10.25 3.54
N GLY A 121 -2.78 -10.72 4.14
CA GLY A 121 -3.86 -11.37 3.40
C GLY A 121 -4.58 -10.39 2.48
N LEU A 122 -4.64 -10.71 1.18
CA LEU A 122 -5.23 -9.88 0.14
C LEU A 122 -6.56 -10.42 -0.40
N GLY A 123 -6.71 -11.74 -0.44
CA GLY A 123 -7.88 -12.40 -1.04
C GLY A 123 -8.28 -13.66 -0.30
N ILE A 124 -9.58 -13.98 -0.27
CA ILE A 124 -10.11 -15.19 0.36
C ILE A 124 -11.28 -15.76 -0.44
N THR A 125 -11.27 -17.07 -0.69
CA THR A 125 -12.34 -17.73 -1.46
C THR A 125 -12.55 -19.16 -1.00
N PRO A 126 -13.77 -19.73 -1.06
CA PRO A 126 -13.98 -21.14 -0.75
C PRO A 126 -13.27 -22.04 -1.75
N SER A 127 -12.64 -23.12 -1.25
CA SER A 127 -12.09 -24.15 -2.13
C SER A 127 -13.16 -25.15 -2.57
N LYS A 128 -13.03 -25.70 -3.78
CA LYS A 128 -13.95 -26.72 -4.31
C LYS A 128 -13.97 -28.01 -3.51
N ASP A 129 -12.85 -28.37 -2.91
CA ASP A 129 -12.65 -29.58 -2.11
C ASP A 129 -12.77 -29.34 -0.60
N GLY A 130 -13.36 -28.20 -0.21
CA GLY A 130 -13.55 -27.81 1.19
C GLY A 130 -12.42 -26.94 1.74
N GLY A 131 -12.74 -26.19 2.79
CA GLY A 131 -11.87 -25.17 3.36
C GLY A 131 -11.85 -23.87 2.53
N VAL A 132 -10.84 -23.04 2.77
CA VAL A 132 -10.66 -21.74 2.12
C VAL A 132 -9.28 -21.62 1.49
N LEU A 133 -9.21 -20.90 0.38
CA LEU A 133 -7.96 -20.47 -0.23
C LEU A 133 -7.72 -19.02 0.13
N ILE A 134 -6.47 -18.68 0.43
CA ILE A 134 -6.05 -17.32 0.76
C ILE A 134 -4.87 -16.93 -0.14
N ALA A 135 -4.98 -15.75 -0.73
CA ALA A 135 -3.87 -15.09 -1.38
C ALA A 135 -3.23 -14.14 -0.35
N ASP A 136 -1.98 -14.41 0.02
CA ASP A 136 -1.20 -13.64 0.98
C ASP A 136 0.06 -13.10 0.30
N ALA A 137 0.37 -11.81 0.49
CA ALA A 137 1.49 -11.15 -0.18
C ALA A 137 2.87 -11.54 0.38
N GLU A 138 2.93 -12.16 1.56
CA GLU A 138 4.17 -12.62 2.19
C GLU A 138 4.31 -14.15 2.16
N LEU A 139 3.22 -14.88 2.37
CA LEU A 139 3.22 -16.35 2.45
C LEU A 139 2.89 -17.04 1.11
N GLY A 140 2.31 -16.32 0.16
CA GLY A 140 1.85 -16.85 -1.13
C GLY A 140 0.42 -17.39 -1.08
N LEU A 141 0.16 -18.47 -1.82
CA LEU A 141 -1.16 -19.12 -1.87
C LEU A 141 -1.27 -20.15 -0.74
N LEU A 142 -2.25 -19.97 0.13
CA LEU A 142 -2.55 -20.86 1.24
C LEU A 142 -3.86 -21.60 1.03
N LYS A 143 -3.97 -22.80 1.62
CA LYS A 143 -5.23 -23.49 1.87
C LYS A 143 -5.41 -23.70 3.36
N VAL A 144 -6.60 -23.42 3.88
CA VAL A 144 -6.94 -23.59 5.29
C VAL A 144 -8.16 -24.49 5.41
N THR A 145 -8.04 -25.57 6.18
CA THR A 145 -9.13 -26.50 6.51
C THR A 145 -9.30 -26.58 8.03
N ASP A 146 -10.48 -27.00 8.50
CA ASP A 146 -10.73 -27.20 9.93
C ASP A 146 -9.79 -28.24 10.59
N GLU A 147 -9.32 -29.22 9.80
CA GLU A 147 -8.52 -30.34 10.30
C GLU A 147 -7.03 -30.03 10.36
N ASP A 148 -6.48 -29.40 9.30
CA ASP A 148 -5.04 -29.26 9.09
C ASP A 148 -4.52 -27.82 9.34
N GLY A 149 -5.42 -26.85 9.52
CA GLY A 149 -5.04 -25.44 9.62
C GLY A 149 -4.41 -24.91 8.31
N PRO A 150 -3.62 -23.82 8.37
CA PRO A 150 -3.03 -23.21 7.18
C PRO A 150 -1.89 -24.05 6.59
N THR A 151 -2.01 -24.37 5.30
CA THR A 151 -1.00 -25.06 4.49
C THR A 151 -0.62 -24.20 3.29
N VAL A 152 0.68 -24.03 3.04
CA VAL A 152 1.18 -23.32 1.85
C VAL A 152 1.04 -24.22 0.63
N LEU A 153 0.27 -23.78 -0.37
CA LEU A 153 0.15 -24.45 -1.67
C LEU A 153 1.22 -24.00 -2.66
N ALA A 154 1.53 -22.70 -2.68
CA ALA A 154 2.57 -22.14 -3.53
C ALA A 154 3.13 -20.86 -2.93
N SER A 155 4.45 -20.81 -2.73
CA SER A 155 5.16 -19.58 -2.33
C SER A 155 6.10 -19.05 -3.41
N HIS A 156 6.42 -19.87 -4.43
CA HIS A 156 7.37 -19.52 -5.49
C HIS A 156 6.91 -19.96 -6.88
N ILE A 157 7.30 -19.20 -7.90
CA ILE A 157 7.19 -19.55 -9.32
C ILE A 157 8.54 -19.28 -9.99
N ASN A 158 9.08 -20.27 -10.69
CA ASN A 158 10.38 -20.18 -11.38
C ASN A 158 11.55 -19.68 -10.48
N GLY A 159 11.52 -20.05 -9.18
CA GLY A 159 12.54 -19.67 -8.20
C GLY A 159 12.40 -18.24 -7.64
N ALA A 160 11.37 -17.49 -8.04
CA ALA A 160 11.01 -16.21 -7.44
C ALA A 160 9.81 -16.37 -6.52
N GLU A 161 9.78 -15.64 -5.40
CA GLU A 161 8.62 -15.58 -4.51
C GLU A 161 7.42 -14.94 -5.22
N ILE A 162 6.22 -15.38 -4.86
CA ILE A 162 4.95 -14.78 -5.29
C ILE A 162 4.74 -13.53 -4.41
N ARG A 163 4.86 -12.33 -4.99
CA ARG A 163 4.74 -11.02 -4.32
C ARG A 163 4.03 -10.01 -5.23
#